data_AF-A0A401FMF2-F1
#
_entry.id   AF-A0A401FMF2-F1
#
_cell.length_a   1.000
_cell.length_b   1.000
_cell.length_c   1.000
_cell.angle_alpha   90.00
_cell.angle_beta   90.00
_cell.angle_gamma   90.00
#
_symmetry.space_group_name_H-M   'P 1'
#
loop_
_entity.id
_entity.type
_entity.pdbx_description
1 polymer ?
#
loop_
_entity_poly.entity_id
_entity_poly.type
_entity_poly.pdbx_seq_one_letter_code
_entity_poly.pdbx_strand_id
1 'polypeptide(L)'
;MKKKIFKTICTLSFAALGLIASSGAQSAHAESVNNYIANNNIGHAKITSAVWSGFPKNSYRHSGRPEGVVVHETANPSSTIYNEIAYMKRNYNAAFVHSFVDSSRIINIANTKYLAWGAGPIANARFVQFEQVRVHSKTAFAKEMANSAYYTAYLLKQYGLKPNDAAYDGKGTVWSHDAVSRYLGGTDHTDPKAYFASAGKTYFGTSYTFAQFYQLVKTNYNNLTSSAHTATDSYDKVSYKSANDTASLSKNYKSYRLYNHVKNSRANVKSYSWNSVSAKNGKKVYIDNIARKDSGKYAWYRIRFAKSSTAKKYWVYEKALNVTADNTEDITNEDVATVSQYTNSNVTSSAVSDSSTSESANSSSDNSANASANSTSTSIDSSN
;
A
#
# COMPACT_ATOMS: atom_id res chain seq x y z
N MET A 1 15.00 56.73 -65.46
CA MET A 1 16.02 55.84 -66.06
C MET A 1 15.63 54.39 -65.77
N LYS A 2 15.51 53.57 -66.85
CA LYS A 2 15.55 52.08 -66.95
C LYS A 2 14.56 51.27 -66.07
N LYS A 3 13.73 50.35 -66.57
CA LYS A 3 13.38 49.88 -67.93
C LYS A 3 12.00 49.20 -67.83
N LYS A 4 11.24 49.31 -68.93
CA LYS A 4 9.91 48.76 -69.20
C LYS A 4 10.01 47.30 -69.73
N ILE A 5 8.93 46.52 -69.49
CA ILE A 5 8.15 45.73 -70.49
C ILE A 5 8.59 44.30 -70.93
N PHE A 6 7.66 43.37 -70.65
CA PHE A 6 7.07 42.26 -71.45
C PHE A 6 7.64 40.82 -71.52
N LYS A 7 6.69 39.91 -71.18
CA LYS A 7 6.26 38.62 -71.77
C LYS A 7 7.33 37.64 -72.29
N THR A 8 7.26 36.40 -71.79
CA THR A 8 7.21 35.21 -72.65
C THR A 8 6.41 34.11 -71.95
N ILE A 9 5.29 33.74 -72.58
CA ILE A 9 4.61 32.46 -72.39
C ILE A 9 5.41 31.42 -73.18
N CYS A 10 5.74 30.31 -72.55
CA CYS A 10 6.11 29.08 -73.25
C CYS A 10 5.38 27.93 -72.58
N THR A 11 4.29 27.48 -73.22
CA THR A 11 3.63 26.21 -72.96
C THR A 11 4.43 25.08 -73.61
N LEU A 12 4.81 24.09 -72.81
CA LEU A 12 5.13 22.74 -73.28
C LEU A 12 4.51 21.75 -72.29
N SER A 13 3.51 21.03 -72.78
CA SER A 13 2.77 20.00 -72.09
C SER A 13 3.62 18.73 -71.96
N PHE A 14 3.68 18.14 -70.76
CA PHE A 14 3.81 16.70 -70.59
C PHE A 14 2.97 16.28 -69.38
N ALA A 15 2.00 15.40 -69.65
CA ALA A 15 1.22 14.73 -68.62
C ALA A 15 2.12 13.76 -67.85
N ALA A 16 2.09 13.85 -66.52
CA ALA A 16 2.43 12.75 -65.65
C ALA A 16 1.49 12.81 -64.44
N LEU A 17 0.69 11.75 -64.30
CA LEU A 17 0.00 11.37 -63.07
C LEU A 17 1.04 11.36 -61.93
N GLY A 18 1.08 12.44 -61.15
CA GLY A 18 1.71 12.44 -59.84
C GLY A 18 0.60 12.20 -58.83
N LEU A 19 0.52 10.99 -58.29
CA LEU A 19 -0.27 10.71 -57.09
C LEU A 19 0.02 11.83 -56.09
N ILE A 20 -1.01 12.57 -55.70
CA ILE A 20 -1.00 13.25 -54.40
C ILE A 20 -1.04 12.11 -53.39
N ALA A 21 0.14 11.59 -53.05
CA ALA A 21 0.33 10.94 -51.78
C ALA A 21 0.13 12.07 -50.75
N SER A 22 -1.10 12.22 -50.31
CA SER A 22 -1.37 12.75 -48.98
C SER A 22 -0.67 11.81 -48.03
N SER A 23 0.62 12.06 -47.79
CA SER A 23 1.27 11.65 -46.57
C SER A 23 0.47 12.36 -45.49
N GLY A 24 -0.55 11.67 -44.98
CA GLY A 24 -1.11 11.98 -43.69
C GLY A 24 0.07 11.95 -42.74
N ALA A 25 0.65 13.11 -42.50
CA ALA A 25 1.40 13.37 -41.29
C ALA A 25 0.37 13.18 -40.19
N GLN A 26 0.22 11.93 -39.78
CA GLN A 26 -0.58 11.52 -38.65
C GLN A 26 0.09 12.25 -37.49
N SER A 27 -0.48 13.40 -37.12
CA SER A 27 -0.08 14.14 -35.93
C SER A 27 -0.08 13.11 -34.81
N ALA A 28 1.12 12.74 -34.35
CA ALA A 28 1.27 11.79 -33.27
C ALA A 28 0.58 12.44 -32.08
N HIS A 29 -0.64 11.99 -31.78
CA HIS A 29 -1.46 12.55 -30.72
C HIS A 29 -0.63 12.46 -29.43
N ALA A 30 -0.37 13.61 -28.79
CA ALA A 30 0.31 13.62 -27.50
C ALA A 30 -0.55 12.83 -26.50
N GLU A 31 -0.13 11.62 -26.19
CA GLU A 31 -0.78 10.77 -25.20
C GLU A 31 -0.15 11.04 -23.83
N SER A 32 -0.99 11.24 -22.81
CA SER A 32 -0.46 11.39 -21.44
C SER A 32 0.22 10.09 -21.00
N VAL A 33 1.24 10.20 -20.15
CA VAL A 33 1.95 9.02 -19.60
C VAL A 33 0.98 8.02 -18.97
N ASN A 34 -0.01 8.51 -18.21
CA ASN A 34 -1.00 7.66 -17.54
C ASN A 34 -1.92 6.94 -18.55
N ASN A 35 -2.32 7.61 -19.64
CA ASN A 35 -3.12 6.98 -20.69
C ASN A 35 -2.31 5.91 -21.41
N TYR A 36 -1.04 6.18 -21.72
CA TYR A 36 -0.15 5.19 -22.32
C TYR A 36 0.02 3.95 -21.42
N ILE A 37 0.20 4.14 -20.11
CA ILE A 37 0.27 3.05 -19.13
C ILE A 37 -1.02 2.20 -19.17
N ALA A 38 -2.19 2.85 -19.15
CA ALA A 38 -3.47 2.16 -19.18
C ALA A 38 -3.70 1.42 -20.51
N ASN A 39 -3.51 2.09 -21.65
CA ASN A 39 -3.76 1.55 -22.98
C ASN A 39 -2.81 0.40 -23.35
N ASN A 40 -1.61 0.39 -22.79
CA ASN A 40 -0.63 -0.68 -23.00
C ASN A 40 -0.63 -1.73 -21.88
N ASN A 41 -1.59 -1.67 -20.94
CA ASN A 41 -1.70 -2.59 -19.81
C ASN A 41 -0.38 -2.74 -19.04
N ILE A 42 0.34 -1.62 -18.84
CA ILE A 42 1.62 -1.64 -18.14
C ILE A 42 1.37 -1.90 -16.65
N GLY A 43 1.71 -3.11 -16.21
CA GLY A 43 1.71 -3.49 -14.80
C GLY A 43 2.91 -2.97 -14.02
N HIS A 44 3.05 -3.44 -12.80
CA HIS A 44 4.17 -3.10 -11.92
C HIS A 44 5.12 -4.29 -11.71
N ALA A 45 6.37 -3.99 -11.37
CA ALA A 45 7.36 -4.96 -10.92
C ALA A 45 6.98 -5.55 -9.56
N LYS A 46 7.54 -6.72 -9.24
CA LYS A 46 7.45 -7.28 -7.88
C LYS A 46 8.30 -6.43 -6.94
N ILE A 47 7.78 -6.19 -5.73
CA ILE A 47 8.56 -5.63 -4.63
C ILE A 47 9.52 -6.71 -4.13
N THR A 48 10.80 -6.40 -4.11
CA THR A 48 11.85 -7.27 -3.60
C THR A 48 12.52 -6.63 -2.39
N SER A 49 13.16 -7.44 -1.55
CA SER A 49 13.84 -6.97 -0.35
C SER A 49 15.30 -7.39 -0.39
N ALA A 50 16.18 -6.41 -0.24
CA ALA A 50 17.62 -6.53 -0.08
C ALA A 50 18.07 -5.67 1.12
N VAL A 51 17.28 -5.70 2.20
CA VAL A 51 17.51 -4.90 3.40
C VAL A 51 18.89 -5.17 3.98
N TRP A 52 19.67 -4.12 4.16
CA TRP A 52 21.01 -4.19 4.73
C TRP A 52 20.99 -3.79 6.20
N SER A 53 21.59 -4.60 7.06
CA SER A 53 21.60 -4.39 8.51
C SER A 53 22.50 -3.23 8.97
N GLY A 54 23.36 -2.70 8.09
CA GLY A 54 24.26 -1.60 8.41
C GLY A 54 23.59 -0.22 8.48
N PHE A 55 22.36 -0.08 7.98
CA PHE A 55 21.62 1.17 8.14
C PHE A 55 21.12 1.36 9.58
N PRO A 56 21.15 2.59 10.11
CA PRO A 56 20.63 2.90 11.43
C PRO A 56 19.11 2.65 11.50
N LYS A 57 18.63 2.28 12.68
CA LYS A 57 17.21 1.96 12.94
C LYS A 57 16.60 2.95 13.92
N ASN A 58 16.58 4.21 13.54
CA ASN A 58 16.00 5.28 14.34
C ASN A 58 14.48 5.34 14.18
N SER A 59 13.76 5.58 15.26
CA SER A 59 12.30 5.70 15.21
C SER A 59 11.86 6.97 14.49
N TYR A 60 10.75 6.90 13.75
CA TYR A 60 9.98 8.09 13.39
C TYR A 60 9.52 8.85 14.64
N ARG A 61 9.09 10.10 14.48
CA ARG A 61 8.54 10.91 15.59
C ARG A 61 7.29 10.28 16.25
N HIS A 62 6.61 9.40 15.51
CA HIS A 62 5.58 8.51 16.02
C HIS A 62 6.05 7.07 15.76
N SER A 63 6.76 6.48 16.73
CA SER A 63 7.45 5.18 16.63
C SER A 63 6.73 4.15 15.72
N GLY A 64 7.40 3.74 14.64
CA GLY A 64 6.88 2.74 13.70
C GLY A 64 5.73 3.19 12.78
N ARG A 65 5.33 4.47 12.84
CA ARG A 65 4.17 5.03 12.13
C ARG A 65 4.60 6.20 11.22
N PRO A 66 5.10 5.93 10.01
CA PRO A 66 5.28 6.98 9.03
C PRO A 66 3.94 7.63 8.69
N GLU A 67 4.01 8.90 8.28
CA GLU A 67 2.86 9.75 7.94
C GLU A 67 2.65 9.88 6.44
N GLY A 68 3.53 9.30 5.63
CA GLY A 68 3.51 9.44 4.19
C GLY A 68 4.76 8.92 3.51
N VAL A 69 4.87 9.25 2.23
CA VAL A 69 5.95 8.83 1.33
C VAL A 69 6.51 10.07 0.62
N VAL A 70 7.83 10.23 0.62
CA VAL A 70 8.54 11.17 -0.25
C VAL A 70 9.08 10.42 -1.47
N VAL A 71 8.77 10.97 -2.63
CA VAL A 71 9.23 10.50 -3.94
C VAL A 71 10.42 11.34 -4.35
N HIS A 72 11.53 10.67 -4.61
CA HIS A 72 12.78 11.30 -5.04
C HIS A 72 13.18 10.87 -6.44
N GLU A 73 14.14 11.57 -7.02
CA GLU A 73 14.90 11.09 -8.16
C GLU A 73 16.41 11.33 -7.98
N THR A 74 17.20 10.32 -8.35
CA THR A 74 18.65 10.20 -8.08
C THR A 74 19.52 11.33 -8.65
N ALA A 75 18.97 12.19 -9.50
CA ALA A 75 19.67 13.23 -10.26
C ALA A 75 20.82 12.72 -11.16
N ASN A 76 21.02 11.40 -11.27
CA ASN A 76 22.16 10.78 -11.93
C ASN A 76 21.73 10.11 -13.25
N PRO A 77 22.11 10.67 -14.42
CA PRO A 77 21.68 10.16 -15.72
C PRO A 77 22.47 8.94 -16.21
N SER A 78 23.35 8.34 -15.42
CA SER A 78 24.20 7.24 -15.89
C SER A 78 24.29 6.08 -14.91
N SER A 79 23.65 6.18 -13.75
CA SER A 79 23.65 5.12 -12.77
C SER A 79 22.60 4.05 -13.09
N THR A 80 22.90 2.84 -12.62
CA THR A 80 21.88 1.80 -12.47
C THR A 80 21.40 1.75 -11.02
N ILE A 81 20.26 1.10 -10.79
CA ILE A 81 19.75 0.85 -9.44
C ILE A 81 20.78 0.19 -8.51
N TYR A 82 21.64 -0.68 -9.05
CA TYR A 82 22.68 -1.33 -8.25
C TYR A 82 23.88 -0.42 -8.00
N ASN A 83 24.21 0.49 -8.92
CA ASN A 83 25.23 1.52 -8.66
C ASN A 83 24.78 2.42 -7.52
N GLU A 84 23.51 2.88 -7.55
CA GLU A 84 22.93 3.72 -6.51
C GLU A 84 22.87 3.02 -5.15
N ILE A 85 22.36 1.77 -5.10
CA ILE A 85 22.34 0.98 -3.86
C ILE A 85 23.75 0.78 -3.30
N ALA A 86 24.72 0.43 -4.15
CA ALA A 86 26.09 0.20 -3.71
C ALA A 86 26.76 1.49 -3.21
N TYR A 87 26.56 2.60 -3.91
CA TYR A 87 27.06 3.91 -3.50
C TYR A 87 26.44 4.34 -2.17
N MET A 88 25.13 4.18 -2.01
CA MET A 88 24.43 4.59 -0.80
C MET A 88 24.81 3.75 0.42
N LYS A 89 25.04 2.44 0.26
CA LYS A 89 25.57 1.61 1.37
C LYS A 89 26.94 2.08 1.84
N ARG A 90 27.82 2.52 0.92
CA ARG A 90 29.14 3.05 1.28
C ARG A 90 29.07 4.44 1.93
N ASN A 91 28.07 5.24 1.58
CA ASN A 91 27.96 6.64 1.98
C ASN A 91 26.76 6.94 2.89
N TYR A 92 26.21 5.92 3.58
CA TYR A 92 24.93 6.04 4.27
C TYR A 92 24.89 7.09 5.38
N ASN A 93 26.06 7.44 5.93
CA ASN A 93 26.20 8.49 6.94
C ASN A 93 25.84 9.89 6.40
N ALA A 94 25.95 10.10 5.08
CA ALA A 94 25.51 11.33 4.43
C ALA A 94 24.02 11.28 4.09
N ALA A 95 23.58 10.20 3.44
CA ALA A 95 22.18 10.00 3.11
C ALA A 95 21.87 8.52 2.86
N PHE A 96 20.65 8.13 3.19
CA PHE A 96 20.06 6.90 2.64
C PHE A 96 18.54 7.00 2.54
N VAL A 97 17.96 6.24 1.61
CA VAL A 97 16.51 6.05 1.48
C VAL A 97 16.09 4.61 1.73
N HIS A 98 14.79 4.35 1.78
CA HIS A 98 14.27 3.01 2.09
C HIS A 98 14.30 2.08 0.89
N SER A 99 14.17 2.62 -0.32
CA SER A 99 13.96 1.83 -1.53
C SER A 99 14.44 2.54 -2.77
N PHE A 100 14.70 1.77 -3.82
CA PHE A 100 14.89 2.29 -5.17
C PHE A 100 13.89 1.67 -6.14
N VAL A 101 13.53 2.44 -7.15
CA VAL A 101 12.64 2.04 -8.23
C VAL A 101 13.32 2.37 -9.56
N ASP A 102 13.26 1.41 -10.50
CA ASP A 102 13.59 1.65 -11.91
C ASP A 102 12.45 1.10 -12.81
N SER A 103 12.64 1.11 -14.13
CA SER A 103 11.64 0.59 -15.09
C SER A 103 11.28 -0.90 -14.96
N SER A 104 12.00 -1.67 -14.15
CA SER A 104 11.89 -3.13 -14.06
C SER A 104 11.88 -3.67 -12.63
N ARG A 105 12.23 -2.85 -11.63
CA ARG A 105 12.46 -3.30 -10.25
C ARG A 105 11.91 -2.30 -9.23
N ILE A 106 11.49 -2.86 -8.10
CA ILE A 106 11.25 -2.15 -6.84
C ILE A 106 12.05 -2.90 -5.78
N ILE A 107 13.02 -2.25 -5.15
CA ILE A 107 13.97 -2.89 -4.22
C ILE A 107 13.98 -2.14 -2.89
N ASN A 108 13.52 -2.80 -1.82
CA ASN A 108 13.62 -2.31 -0.46
C ASN A 108 15.01 -2.62 0.10
N ILE A 109 15.72 -1.61 0.59
CA ILE A 109 17.08 -1.74 1.11
C ILE A 109 17.22 -1.30 2.56
N ALA A 110 16.23 -0.60 3.11
CA ALA A 110 16.09 -0.32 4.53
C ALA A 110 14.67 -0.67 5.01
N ASN A 111 14.51 -0.86 6.31
CA ASN A 111 13.23 -1.22 6.91
C ASN A 111 12.36 0.03 7.10
N THR A 112 11.20 0.09 6.45
CA THR A 112 10.25 1.21 6.50
C THR A 112 9.57 1.42 7.85
N LYS A 113 9.87 0.62 8.89
CA LYS A 113 9.47 0.89 10.28
C LYS A 113 10.37 1.92 10.97
N TYR A 114 11.51 2.24 10.39
CA TYR A 114 12.49 3.20 10.90
C TYR A 114 12.72 4.30 9.87
N LEU A 115 13.11 5.49 10.32
CA LEU A 115 13.37 6.60 9.43
C LEU A 115 14.60 6.38 8.54
N ALA A 116 14.64 7.12 7.43
CA ALA A 116 15.80 7.24 6.56
C ALA A 116 16.29 8.70 6.53
N TRP A 117 17.45 8.94 5.90
CA TRP A 117 18.17 10.22 5.92
C TRP A 117 18.27 10.87 4.52
N GLY A 118 17.19 10.95 3.76
CA GLY A 118 17.21 11.44 2.37
C GLY A 118 16.43 12.72 2.09
N ALA A 119 15.68 13.28 3.05
CA ALA A 119 14.75 14.39 2.80
C ALA A 119 14.89 15.57 3.78
N GLY A 120 16.03 15.68 4.48
CA GLY A 120 16.22 16.65 5.56
C GLY A 120 15.52 16.25 6.87
N PRO A 121 15.94 16.82 8.02
CA PRO A 121 15.60 16.30 9.35
C PRO A 121 14.08 16.29 9.64
N ILE A 122 13.35 17.29 9.15
CA ILE A 122 11.90 17.43 9.39
C ILE A 122 11.11 16.32 8.66
N ALA A 123 11.44 16.03 7.40
CA ALA A 123 10.78 14.98 6.64
C ALA A 123 11.28 13.57 7.00
N ASN A 124 12.57 13.43 7.36
CA ASN A 124 13.15 12.16 7.82
C ASN A 124 12.35 11.59 9.00
N ALA A 125 11.99 12.43 9.97
CA ALA A 125 11.21 12.00 11.13
C ALA A 125 9.77 11.55 10.81
N ARG A 126 9.29 11.74 9.57
CA ARG A 126 7.87 11.60 9.19
C ARG A 126 7.61 10.58 8.10
N PHE A 127 8.49 10.44 7.10
CA PHE A 127 8.10 9.79 5.85
C PHE A 127 8.99 8.61 5.45
N VAL A 128 8.35 7.63 4.82
CA VAL A 128 9.07 6.66 3.98
C VAL A 128 9.61 7.41 2.75
N GLN A 129 10.75 6.99 2.22
CA GLN A 129 11.46 7.68 1.16
C GLN A 129 11.96 6.64 0.16
N PHE A 130 11.74 6.88 -1.14
CA PHE A 130 12.34 6.06 -2.19
C PHE A 130 12.87 6.93 -3.32
N GLU A 131 13.87 6.39 -4.00
CA GLU A 131 14.55 7.02 -5.12
C GLU A 131 14.16 6.39 -6.45
N GLN A 132 13.89 7.24 -7.44
CA GLN A 132 13.73 6.84 -8.84
C GLN A 132 15.07 6.94 -9.57
N VAL A 133 15.43 5.89 -10.30
CA VAL A 133 16.68 5.83 -11.07
C VAL A 133 16.41 6.33 -12.48
N ARG A 134 17.13 7.35 -12.93
CA ARG A 134 16.89 7.97 -14.23
C ARG A 134 16.89 6.93 -15.37
N VAL A 135 15.77 6.85 -16.09
CA VAL A 135 15.64 5.98 -17.27
C VAL A 135 15.62 6.76 -18.59
N HIS A 136 15.97 6.08 -19.69
CA HIS A 136 16.31 6.73 -20.97
C HIS A 136 15.44 6.33 -22.16
N SER A 137 14.22 5.84 -21.94
CA SER A 137 13.29 5.55 -23.03
C SER A 137 11.83 5.76 -22.63
N LYS A 138 10.97 5.97 -23.62
CA LYS A 138 9.52 6.15 -23.43
C LYS A 138 8.89 5.02 -22.62
N THR A 139 9.14 3.77 -23.01
CA THR A 139 8.60 2.61 -22.31
C THR A 139 9.21 2.44 -20.92
N ALA A 140 10.51 2.74 -20.76
CA ALA A 140 11.15 2.64 -19.45
C ALA A 140 10.56 3.68 -18.48
N PHE A 141 10.37 4.93 -18.91
CA PHE A 141 9.77 5.98 -18.10
C PHE A 141 8.32 5.64 -17.70
N ALA A 142 7.51 5.14 -18.64
CA ALA A 142 6.16 4.67 -18.32
C ALA A 142 6.14 3.55 -17.28
N LYS A 143 7.03 2.55 -17.42
CA LYS A 143 7.13 1.45 -16.45
C LYS A 143 7.63 1.93 -15.08
N GLU A 144 8.56 2.87 -15.05
CA GLU A 144 9.04 3.46 -13.80
C GLU A 144 7.93 4.25 -13.10
N MET A 145 7.13 5.05 -13.82
CA MET A 145 5.97 5.73 -13.24
C MET A 145 4.93 4.72 -12.71
N ALA A 146 4.68 3.64 -13.45
CA ALA A 146 3.79 2.57 -13.00
C ALA A 146 4.30 1.89 -11.71
N ASN A 147 5.61 1.55 -11.67
CA ASN A 147 6.24 0.97 -10.49
C ASN A 147 6.20 1.91 -9.29
N SER A 148 6.58 3.17 -9.49
CA SER A 148 6.64 4.18 -8.43
C SER A 148 5.25 4.50 -7.88
N ALA A 149 4.25 4.64 -8.75
CA ALA A 149 2.88 4.93 -8.32
C ALA A 149 2.25 3.74 -7.58
N TYR A 150 2.48 2.52 -8.07
CA TYR A 150 2.09 1.30 -7.37
C TYR A 150 2.76 1.21 -6.00
N TYR A 151 4.06 1.46 -5.93
CA TYR A 151 4.82 1.33 -4.69
C TYR A 151 4.39 2.36 -3.63
N THR A 152 4.15 3.61 -4.04
CA THR A 152 3.56 4.62 -3.16
C THR A 152 2.19 4.17 -2.65
N ALA A 153 1.31 3.68 -3.52
CA ALA A 153 -0.01 3.19 -3.12
C ALA A 153 0.07 1.99 -2.16
N TYR A 154 1.00 1.07 -2.41
CA TYR A 154 1.32 -0.06 -1.55
C TYR A 154 1.78 0.40 -0.16
N LEU A 155 2.69 1.38 -0.08
CA LEU A 155 3.17 1.91 1.20
C LEU A 155 2.05 2.59 1.98
N LEU A 156 1.21 3.37 1.30
CA LEU A 156 0.03 3.99 1.92
C LEU A 156 -0.91 2.93 2.50
N LYS A 157 -1.21 1.85 1.77
CA LYS A 157 -2.01 0.72 2.28
C LYS A 157 -1.33 0.02 3.45
N GLN A 158 -0.03 -0.27 3.34
CA GLN A 158 0.77 -0.92 4.37
C GLN A 158 0.68 -0.20 5.72
N TYR A 159 0.62 1.13 5.70
CA TYR A 159 0.57 1.97 6.90
C TYR A 159 -0.82 2.54 7.22
N GLY A 160 -1.88 2.11 6.52
CA GLY A 160 -3.25 2.58 6.76
C GLY A 160 -3.46 4.07 6.46
N LEU A 161 -2.65 4.64 5.57
CA LEU A 161 -2.69 6.05 5.17
C LEU A 161 -3.59 6.22 3.94
N LYS A 162 -4.45 7.24 3.95
CA LYS A 162 -5.23 7.63 2.77
C LYS A 162 -4.36 8.47 1.82
N PRO A 163 -4.45 8.30 0.49
CA PRO A 163 -3.79 9.19 -0.45
C PRO A 163 -4.23 10.64 -0.25
N ASN A 164 -3.25 11.54 -0.10
CA ASN A 164 -3.44 12.98 -0.10
C ASN A 164 -2.18 13.65 -0.69
N ASP A 165 -2.37 14.50 -1.70
CA ASP A 165 -1.29 15.16 -2.44
C ASP A 165 -0.77 16.38 -1.69
N ALA A 166 0.33 16.21 -0.98
CA ALA A 166 0.93 17.30 -0.22
C ALA A 166 1.68 18.30 -1.10
N ALA A 167 1.94 18.00 -2.37
CA ALA A 167 2.60 18.94 -3.27
C ALA A 167 1.73 20.16 -3.59
N TYR A 168 0.41 20.04 -3.37
CA TYR A 168 -0.59 21.08 -3.60
C TYR A 168 -0.62 22.14 -2.48
N ASP A 169 -0.68 21.72 -1.21
CA ASP A 169 -0.92 22.63 -0.06
C ASP A 169 0.00 22.39 1.16
N GLY A 170 0.96 21.47 1.06
CA GLY A 170 1.85 21.10 2.17
C GLY A 170 1.19 20.21 3.22
N LYS A 171 0.04 19.59 2.93
CA LYS A 171 -0.67 18.69 3.85
C LYS A 171 -1.04 17.40 3.15
N GLY A 172 -0.46 16.29 3.59
CA GLY A 172 -0.85 15.00 3.04
C GLY A 172 0.14 13.89 3.30
N THR A 173 0.00 12.85 2.49
CA THR A 173 0.68 11.56 2.66
C THR A 173 1.55 11.19 1.46
N VAL A 174 1.47 11.96 0.37
CA VAL A 174 2.31 11.78 -0.83
C VAL A 174 3.02 13.10 -1.11
N TRP A 175 4.35 13.08 -1.07
CA TRP A 175 5.21 14.25 -1.14
C TRP A 175 6.24 14.10 -2.26
N SER A 176 6.53 15.18 -2.98
CA SER A 176 7.81 15.32 -3.69
C SER A 176 8.84 15.91 -2.75
N HIS A 177 10.13 15.76 -3.05
CA HIS A 177 11.18 16.46 -2.31
C HIS A 177 11.05 17.99 -2.46
N ASP A 178 10.66 18.48 -3.65
CA ASP A 178 10.28 19.88 -3.87
C ASP A 178 9.21 20.39 -2.89
N ALA A 179 8.17 19.58 -2.61
CA ALA A 179 7.13 19.96 -1.66
C ALA A 179 7.66 19.98 -0.22
N VAL A 180 8.55 19.05 0.13
CA VAL A 180 9.25 19.08 1.42
C VAL A 180 10.03 20.37 1.57
N SER A 181 10.86 20.73 0.58
CA SER A 181 11.66 21.96 0.60
C SER A 181 10.79 23.20 0.78
N ARG A 182 9.67 23.30 0.05
CA ARG A 182 8.78 24.46 0.08
C ARG A 182 7.96 24.60 1.36
N TYR A 183 7.43 23.49 1.89
CA TYR A 183 6.44 23.54 2.98
C TYR A 183 7.00 23.15 4.36
N LEU A 184 8.06 22.33 4.39
CA LEU A 184 8.66 21.86 5.64
C LEU A 184 10.05 22.48 5.87
N GLY A 185 10.83 22.68 4.80
CA GLY A 185 12.22 23.13 4.88
C GLY A 185 13.18 22.05 5.40
N GLY A 186 14.41 22.45 5.71
CA GLY A 186 15.49 21.54 6.12
C GLY A 186 16.19 20.81 4.96
N THR A 187 15.85 21.16 3.72
CA THR A 187 16.41 20.72 2.45
C THR A 187 16.00 21.75 1.38
N ASP A 188 16.75 21.86 0.29
CA ASP A 188 16.52 22.77 -0.84
C ASP A 188 16.35 22.02 -2.17
N HIS A 189 16.31 20.70 -2.13
CA HIS A 189 16.17 19.85 -3.30
C HIS A 189 14.79 20.01 -3.96
N THR A 190 14.73 19.79 -5.28
CA THR A 190 13.52 20.02 -6.09
C THR A 190 13.05 18.81 -6.90
N ASP A 191 13.65 17.64 -6.65
CA ASP A 191 13.24 16.38 -7.27
C ASP A 191 11.82 15.95 -6.84
N PRO A 192 11.09 15.19 -7.68
CA PRO A 192 11.44 14.76 -9.03
C PRO A 192 10.91 15.75 -10.11
N LYS A 193 10.60 16.99 -9.75
CA LYS A 193 9.85 17.96 -10.59
C LYS A 193 10.46 18.14 -11.98
N ALA A 194 11.76 18.44 -12.04
CA ALA A 194 12.47 18.65 -13.30
C ALA A 194 12.59 17.36 -14.12
N TYR A 195 12.83 16.23 -13.45
CA TYR A 195 12.90 14.93 -14.11
C TYR A 195 11.56 14.56 -14.78
N PHE A 196 10.45 14.66 -14.05
CA PHE A 196 9.12 14.37 -14.59
C PHE A 196 8.78 15.28 -15.77
N ALA A 197 9.02 16.58 -15.64
CA ALA A 197 8.73 17.54 -16.70
C ALA A 197 9.56 17.25 -17.97
N SER A 198 10.87 17.03 -17.82
CA SER A 198 11.77 16.77 -18.95
C SER A 198 11.51 15.42 -19.62
N ALA A 199 11.36 14.34 -18.84
CA ALA A 199 11.07 13.01 -19.38
C ALA A 199 9.69 12.94 -20.05
N GLY A 200 8.66 13.55 -19.45
CA GLY A 200 7.35 13.68 -20.08
C GLY A 200 7.44 14.41 -21.41
N LYS A 201 8.07 15.59 -21.45
CA LYS A 201 8.23 16.36 -22.69
C LYS A 201 8.98 15.57 -23.76
N THR A 202 10.06 14.90 -23.37
CA THR A 202 10.94 14.14 -24.28
C THR A 202 10.24 12.91 -24.86
N TYR A 203 9.49 12.15 -24.06
CA TYR A 203 8.95 10.86 -24.46
C TYR A 203 7.46 10.87 -24.85
N PHE A 204 6.71 11.88 -24.40
CA PHE A 204 5.25 11.99 -24.56
C PHE A 204 4.80 13.34 -25.14
N GLY A 205 5.73 14.24 -25.46
CA GLY A 205 5.46 15.54 -26.08
C GLY A 205 4.89 16.59 -25.13
N THR A 206 4.60 16.24 -23.86
CA THR A 206 4.06 17.15 -22.84
C THR A 206 4.69 16.87 -21.48
N SER A 207 4.89 17.91 -20.66
CA SER A 207 5.46 17.74 -19.31
C SER A 207 4.61 16.80 -18.46
N TYR A 208 5.26 15.85 -17.78
CA TYR A 208 4.62 15.06 -16.74
C TYR A 208 4.76 15.78 -15.40
N THR A 209 3.70 15.80 -14.60
CA THR A 209 3.61 16.57 -13.36
C THR A 209 3.41 15.66 -12.16
N PHE A 210 3.77 16.13 -10.97
CA PHE A 210 3.53 15.39 -9.73
C PHE A 210 2.04 15.13 -9.49
N ALA A 211 1.15 16.05 -9.89
CA ALA A 211 -0.29 15.86 -9.82
C ALA A 211 -0.76 14.69 -10.71
N GLN A 212 -0.21 14.53 -11.92
CA GLN A 212 -0.49 13.38 -12.78
C GLN A 212 0.03 12.07 -12.17
N PHE A 213 1.24 12.09 -11.59
CA PHE A 213 1.76 10.96 -10.82
C PHE A 213 0.84 10.59 -9.65
N TYR A 214 0.38 11.57 -8.88
CA TYR A 214 -0.55 11.36 -7.78
C TYR A 214 -1.88 10.74 -8.23
N GLN A 215 -2.42 11.13 -9.40
CA GLN A 215 -3.62 10.46 -9.94
C GLN A 215 -3.37 8.97 -10.22
N LEU A 216 -2.17 8.61 -10.69
CA LEU A 216 -1.79 7.22 -10.87
C LEU A 216 -1.65 6.48 -9.52
N VAL A 217 -1.10 7.15 -8.50
CA VAL A 217 -1.08 6.62 -7.11
C VAL A 217 -2.49 6.36 -6.61
N LYS A 218 -3.40 7.33 -6.73
CA LYS A 218 -4.80 7.23 -6.29
C LYS A 218 -5.53 6.09 -7.01
N THR A 219 -5.31 5.96 -8.32
CA THR A 219 -5.84 4.84 -9.12
C THR A 219 -5.33 3.50 -8.59
N ASN A 220 -4.01 3.36 -8.39
CA ASN A 220 -3.43 2.15 -7.82
C ASN A 220 -3.95 1.88 -6.41
N TYR A 221 -4.07 2.88 -5.54
CA TYR A 221 -4.58 2.72 -4.18
C TYR A 221 -6.03 2.22 -4.14
N ASN A 222 -6.88 2.68 -5.07
CA ASN A 222 -8.25 2.20 -5.19
C ASN A 222 -8.33 0.79 -5.77
N ASN A 223 -7.47 0.48 -6.75
CA ASN A 223 -7.38 -0.86 -7.37
C ASN A 223 -6.74 -1.90 -6.44
N LEU A 224 -5.88 -1.45 -5.53
CA LEU A 224 -5.47 -2.19 -4.36
C LEU A 224 -6.69 -2.31 -3.42
N THR A 225 -7.54 -3.30 -3.72
CA THR A 225 -8.38 -3.93 -2.69
C THR A 225 -7.46 -4.25 -1.50
N SER A 226 -7.95 -4.19 -0.26
CA SER A 226 -7.15 -4.30 0.99
C SER A 226 -6.39 -5.64 1.18
N SER A 227 -6.09 -6.35 0.09
CA SER A 227 -5.16 -7.46 -0.05
C SER A 227 -3.84 -7.00 -0.69
N ALA A 228 -3.01 -6.26 0.05
CA ALA A 228 -1.57 -6.18 -0.22
C ALA A 228 -0.82 -5.52 0.97
N HIS A 229 -0.40 -6.38 1.89
CA HIS A 229 0.76 -6.22 2.78
C HIS A 229 0.71 -5.18 3.90
N THR A 230 0.08 -5.56 5.03
CA THR A 230 0.54 -5.13 6.35
C THR A 230 1.44 -6.23 6.91
N ALA A 231 2.72 -5.95 7.13
CA ALA A 231 3.56 -6.77 8.00
C ALA A 231 3.26 -6.44 9.48
N THR A 232 2.04 -6.78 9.88
CA THR A 232 1.61 -7.13 11.24
C THR A 232 0.51 -8.17 11.06
N ASP A 233 0.64 -9.36 11.62
CA ASP A 233 -0.32 -10.46 11.57
C ASP A 233 -1.70 -10.05 12.13
N SER A 234 -2.51 -9.34 11.33
CA SER A 234 -3.94 -9.19 11.58
C SER A 234 -4.66 -10.14 10.64
N TYR A 235 -5.07 -11.28 11.17
CA TYR A 235 -5.85 -12.26 10.44
C TYR A 235 -7.30 -11.81 10.31
N ASP A 236 -7.99 -12.27 9.25
CA ASP A 236 -9.43 -12.06 9.13
C ASP A 236 -10.13 -12.65 10.36
N LYS A 237 -10.94 -11.85 11.06
CA LYS A 237 -11.84 -12.38 12.08
C LYS A 237 -12.92 -13.23 11.41
N VAL A 238 -13.14 -14.41 11.97
CA VAL A 238 -14.03 -15.43 11.40
C VAL A 238 -14.96 -15.97 12.47
N SER A 239 -16.25 -15.93 12.20
CA SER A 239 -17.27 -16.65 12.97
C SER A 239 -17.51 -18.03 12.38
N TYR A 240 -17.83 -19.01 13.23
CA TYR A 240 -18.02 -20.41 12.85
C TYR A 240 -19.37 -20.91 13.36
N LYS A 241 -20.07 -21.69 12.54
CA LYS A 241 -21.33 -22.36 12.86
C LYS A 241 -21.20 -23.84 12.49
N SER A 242 -21.50 -24.74 13.42
CA SER A 242 -21.58 -26.17 13.13
C SER A 242 -22.69 -26.44 12.11
N ALA A 243 -22.47 -27.41 11.23
CA ALA A 243 -23.43 -27.82 10.22
C ALA A 243 -23.43 -29.35 10.11
N ASN A 244 -24.47 -29.90 9.50
CA ASN A 244 -24.55 -31.32 9.15
C ASN A 244 -25.31 -31.44 7.83
N ASP A 245 -24.63 -31.08 6.75
CA ASP A 245 -25.26 -30.95 5.45
C ASP A 245 -24.40 -31.58 4.35
N THR A 246 -24.90 -31.60 3.12
CA THR A 246 -24.17 -32.03 1.94
C THR A 246 -24.38 -31.06 0.80
N ALA A 247 -23.35 -30.90 -0.03
CA ALA A 247 -23.43 -30.10 -1.24
C ALA A 247 -22.76 -30.84 -2.39
N SER A 248 -22.86 -30.29 -3.58
CA SER A 248 -22.12 -30.78 -4.75
C SER A 248 -21.15 -29.71 -5.23
N LEU A 249 -19.98 -30.11 -5.75
CA LEU A 249 -19.05 -29.15 -6.36
C LEU A 249 -19.73 -28.43 -7.54
N SER A 250 -19.62 -27.10 -7.58
CA SER A 250 -20.17 -26.27 -8.66
C SER A 250 -19.35 -26.42 -9.95
N LYS A 251 -19.88 -25.96 -11.09
CA LYS A 251 -19.12 -25.93 -12.35
C LYS A 251 -17.85 -25.08 -12.27
N ASN A 252 -17.83 -24.10 -11.37
CA ASN A 252 -16.75 -23.13 -11.20
C ASN A 252 -15.78 -23.51 -10.07
N TYR A 253 -15.88 -24.72 -9.50
CA TYR A 253 -15.05 -25.12 -8.35
C TYR A 253 -13.54 -24.96 -8.60
N LYS A 254 -13.08 -25.17 -9.84
CA LYS A 254 -11.67 -25.01 -10.24
C LYS A 254 -11.16 -23.56 -10.16
N SER A 255 -12.04 -22.57 -10.16
CA SER A 255 -11.68 -21.16 -9.95
C SER A 255 -11.34 -20.86 -8.48
N TYR A 256 -11.56 -21.82 -7.58
CA TYR A 256 -11.28 -21.73 -6.15
C TYR A 256 -10.25 -22.77 -5.73
N ARG A 257 -9.87 -22.77 -4.44
CA ARG A 257 -8.91 -23.74 -3.88
C ARG A 257 -9.46 -24.34 -2.59
N LEU A 258 -8.90 -25.49 -2.24
CA LEU A 258 -9.08 -26.12 -0.93
C LEU A 258 -8.05 -25.57 0.05
N TYR A 259 -8.41 -25.44 1.33
CA TYR A 259 -7.52 -24.96 2.38
C TYR A 259 -7.63 -25.79 3.66
N ASN A 260 -6.60 -25.78 4.51
CA ASN A 260 -6.68 -26.40 5.85
C ASN A 260 -7.48 -25.54 6.86
N HIS A 261 -7.52 -24.23 6.65
CA HIS A 261 -8.28 -23.24 7.41
C HIS A 261 -8.91 -22.23 6.44
N VAL A 262 -9.89 -21.43 6.90
CA VAL A 262 -10.41 -20.31 6.10
C VAL A 262 -9.24 -19.42 5.66
N LYS A 263 -9.18 -19.09 4.37
CA LYS A 263 -8.05 -18.32 3.79
C LYS A 263 -7.79 -17.06 4.61
N ASN A 264 -6.54 -16.74 4.95
CA ASN A 264 -6.13 -15.55 5.71
C ASN A 264 -6.70 -15.43 7.14
N SER A 265 -7.29 -16.49 7.71
CA SER A 265 -7.86 -16.45 9.08
C SER A 265 -6.86 -16.71 10.20
N ARG A 266 -5.65 -17.19 9.89
CA ARG A 266 -4.58 -17.49 10.86
C ARG A 266 -3.24 -17.75 10.16
N ALA A 267 -2.18 -17.87 10.96
CA ALA A 267 -0.88 -18.37 10.50
C ALA A 267 -1.01 -19.77 9.88
N ASN A 268 -0.08 -20.12 8.99
CA ASN A 268 0.05 -21.49 8.46
C ASN A 268 -1.17 -22.03 7.69
N VAL A 269 -1.97 -21.13 7.09
CA VAL A 269 -3.02 -21.55 6.13
C VAL A 269 -2.36 -22.05 4.84
N LYS A 270 -2.51 -23.34 4.55
CA LYS A 270 -2.04 -24.02 3.35
C LYS A 270 -3.18 -24.20 2.37
N SER A 271 -2.86 -24.20 1.07
CA SER A 271 -3.82 -24.51 0.01
C SER A 271 -3.49 -25.82 -0.69
N TYR A 272 -4.51 -26.51 -1.17
CA TYR A 272 -4.39 -27.82 -1.82
C TYR A 272 -5.01 -27.80 -3.21
N SER A 273 -4.46 -28.62 -4.11
CA SER A 273 -4.99 -28.83 -5.45
C SER A 273 -6.20 -29.76 -5.43
N TRP A 274 -7.20 -29.46 -6.26
CA TRP A 274 -8.35 -30.33 -6.50
C TRP A 274 -7.99 -31.71 -7.07
N ASN A 275 -6.83 -31.82 -7.74
CA ASN A 275 -6.35 -33.09 -8.26
C ASN A 275 -6.00 -34.08 -7.14
N SER A 276 -5.67 -33.59 -5.93
CA SER A 276 -5.33 -34.44 -4.79
C SER A 276 -6.52 -35.15 -4.14
N VAL A 277 -7.74 -34.84 -4.59
CA VAL A 277 -9.00 -35.35 -4.01
C VAL A 277 -9.96 -35.91 -5.07
N SER A 278 -9.47 -36.16 -6.30
CA SER A 278 -10.25 -36.69 -7.41
C SER A 278 -11.56 -35.92 -7.66
N ALA A 279 -11.50 -34.60 -7.56
CA ALA A 279 -12.67 -33.74 -7.68
C ALA A 279 -13.18 -33.66 -9.13
N LYS A 280 -14.51 -33.67 -9.28
CA LYS A 280 -15.21 -33.42 -10.54
C LYS A 280 -16.45 -32.56 -10.29
N ASN A 281 -16.90 -31.84 -11.31
CA ASN A 281 -18.16 -31.08 -11.23
C ASN A 281 -19.30 -32.00 -10.77
N GLY A 282 -20.16 -31.51 -9.88
CA GLY A 282 -21.27 -32.27 -9.31
C GLY A 282 -20.88 -33.32 -8.25
N LYS A 283 -19.59 -33.48 -7.92
CA LYS A 283 -19.17 -34.42 -6.87
C LYS A 283 -19.77 -34.02 -5.51
N LYS A 284 -20.49 -34.94 -4.87
CA LYS A 284 -21.04 -34.76 -3.51
C LYS A 284 -19.91 -34.63 -2.47
N VAL A 285 -20.10 -33.69 -1.56
CA VAL A 285 -19.26 -33.43 -0.39
C VAL A 285 -20.13 -33.29 0.87
N TYR A 286 -19.53 -33.57 2.02
CA TYR A 286 -20.19 -33.49 3.32
C TYR A 286 -19.70 -32.24 4.06
N ILE A 287 -20.61 -31.41 4.55
CA ILE A 287 -20.34 -30.16 5.26
C ILE A 287 -20.55 -30.40 6.75
N ASP A 288 -19.55 -30.07 7.56
CA ASP A 288 -19.66 -30.12 9.03
C ASP A 288 -19.44 -28.77 9.73
N ASN A 289 -19.16 -27.71 8.96
CA ASN A 289 -18.99 -26.36 9.49
C ASN A 289 -19.15 -25.30 8.40
N ILE A 290 -19.66 -24.15 8.79
CA ILE A 290 -19.80 -22.95 7.97
C ILE A 290 -19.05 -21.83 8.69
N ALA A 291 -18.34 -21.00 7.94
CA ALA A 291 -17.62 -19.87 8.48
C ALA A 291 -17.90 -18.60 7.68
N ARG A 292 -17.94 -17.46 8.36
CA ARG A 292 -18.10 -16.15 7.73
C ARG A 292 -16.99 -15.23 8.22
N LYS A 293 -16.38 -14.50 7.30
CA LYS A 293 -15.43 -13.46 7.65
C LYS A 293 -16.19 -12.18 7.92
N ASP A 294 -15.78 -11.42 8.93
CA ASP A 294 -16.39 -10.11 9.23
C ASP A 294 -16.33 -9.16 8.02
N SER A 295 -15.30 -9.30 7.19
CA SER A 295 -15.07 -8.51 5.96
C SER A 295 -15.70 -9.10 4.68
N GLY A 296 -16.32 -10.29 4.76
CA GLY A 296 -16.66 -11.10 3.59
C GLY A 296 -18.17 -11.25 3.36
N LYS A 297 -18.62 -10.98 2.13
CA LYS A 297 -20.02 -11.19 1.72
C LYS A 297 -20.45 -12.67 1.75
N TYR A 298 -19.54 -13.57 1.41
CA TYR A 298 -19.82 -14.99 1.12
C TYR A 298 -19.28 -15.93 2.20
N ALA A 299 -19.96 -17.05 2.38
CA ALA A 299 -19.60 -18.07 3.35
C ALA A 299 -18.41 -18.94 2.90
N TRP A 300 -17.85 -19.63 3.87
CA TRP A 300 -16.86 -20.70 3.69
C TRP A 300 -17.42 -21.98 4.29
N TYR A 301 -17.18 -23.10 3.63
CA TYR A 301 -17.69 -24.41 4.04
C TYR A 301 -16.53 -25.34 4.33
N ARG A 302 -16.59 -26.02 5.49
CA ARG A 302 -15.67 -27.11 5.80
C ARG A 302 -16.24 -28.40 5.26
N ILE A 303 -15.60 -28.92 4.21
CA ILE A 303 -16.05 -30.07 3.45
C ILE A 303 -15.17 -31.30 3.69
N ARG A 304 -15.78 -32.47 3.51
CA ARG A 304 -15.13 -33.78 3.42
C ARG A 304 -15.62 -34.50 2.15
N PHE A 305 -14.73 -35.26 1.52
CA PHE A 305 -15.06 -36.07 0.33
C PHE A 305 -15.61 -37.47 0.66
N ALA A 306 -15.69 -37.82 1.95
CA ALA A 306 -16.26 -39.05 2.46
C ALA A 306 -17.13 -38.77 3.69
N LYS A 307 -18.12 -39.63 3.95
CA LYS A 307 -19.10 -39.45 5.04
C LYS A 307 -18.46 -39.51 6.43
N SER A 308 -17.34 -40.23 6.59
CA SER A 308 -16.64 -40.37 7.87
C SER A 308 -16.21 -39.02 8.45
N SER A 309 -16.51 -38.78 9.73
CA SER A 309 -16.13 -37.57 10.48
C SER A 309 -14.62 -37.40 10.65
N THR A 310 -13.86 -38.49 10.51
CA THR A 310 -12.39 -38.51 10.54
C THR A 310 -11.75 -38.29 9.17
N ALA A 311 -12.54 -38.27 8.09
CA ALA A 311 -12.02 -37.97 6.76
C ALA A 311 -11.39 -36.57 6.71
N LYS A 312 -10.38 -36.42 5.87
CA LYS A 312 -9.63 -35.17 5.72
C LYS A 312 -10.57 -34.02 5.37
N LYS A 313 -10.44 -32.93 6.14
CA LYS A 313 -11.30 -31.74 6.08
C LYS A 313 -10.61 -30.65 5.29
N TYR A 314 -11.40 -29.91 4.53
CA TYR A 314 -10.93 -28.76 3.77
C TYR A 314 -11.93 -27.62 3.87
N TRP A 315 -11.43 -26.39 3.92
CA TRP A 315 -12.23 -25.20 3.75
C TRP A 315 -12.29 -24.80 2.28
N VAL A 316 -13.49 -24.48 1.81
CA VAL A 316 -13.74 -24.00 0.45
C VAL A 316 -14.69 -22.80 0.48
N TYR A 317 -14.52 -21.91 -0.49
CA TYR A 317 -15.41 -20.78 -0.70
C TYR A 317 -16.78 -21.23 -1.23
N GLU A 318 -17.86 -20.59 -0.77
CA GLU A 318 -19.25 -20.89 -1.14
C GLU A 318 -19.46 -21.15 -2.63
N LYS A 319 -18.93 -20.29 -3.51
CA LYS A 319 -19.13 -20.41 -4.96
C LYS A 319 -18.46 -21.63 -5.61
N ALA A 320 -17.66 -22.39 -4.86
CA ALA A 320 -17.15 -23.69 -5.30
C ALA A 320 -18.17 -24.82 -5.13
N LEU A 321 -19.29 -24.56 -4.45
CA LEU A 321 -20.35 -25.50 -4.16
C LEU A 321 -21.67 -25.02 -4.78
N ASN A 322 -22.53 -25.97 -5.11
CA ASN A 322 -23.95 -25.76 -5.30
C ASN A 322 -24.60 -26.09 -3.94
N VAL A 323 -24.78 -25.07 -3.11
CA VAL A 323 -25.49 -25.17 -1.83
C VAL A 323 -26.96 -24.82 -2.05
N THR A 324 -27.87 -25.52 -1.37
CA THR A 324 -29.32 -25.23 -1.39
C THR A 324 -29.63 -24.02 -0.51
N ALA A 325 -30.63 -23.22 -0.92
CA ALA A 325 -30.93 -21.90 -0.37
C ALA A 325 -31.36 -21.87 1.11
N ASP A 326 -31.71 -23.00 1.72
CA ASP A 326 -32.10 -23.08 3.15
C ASP A 326 -30.97 -22.65 4.12
N ASN A 327 -29.72 -22.56 3.66
CA ASN A 327 -28.60 -22.06 4.47
C ASN A 327 -28.25 -20.58 4.23
N THR A 328 -29.08 -19.85 3.47
CA THR A 328 -28.84 -18.43 3.11
C THR A 328 -29.70 -17.41 3.86
N GLU A 329 -30.53 -17.84 4.83
CA GLU A 329 -31.25 -16.88 5.66
C GLU A 329 -30.31 -16.13 6.63
N ASP A 330 -30.58 -14.82 6.73
CA ASP A 330 -29.81 -13.83 7.46
C ASP A 330 -29.62 -14.21 8.94
N ILE A 331 -28.40 -14.57 9.30
CA ILE A 331 -27.95 -14.46 10.70
C ILE A 331 -27.65 -12.98 10.92
N THR A 332 -28.61 -12.25 11.48
CA THR A 332 -28.39 -10.91 12.03
C THR A 332 -27.47 -11.01 13.25
N ASN A 333 -26.80 -9.91 13.59
CA ASN A 333 -25.82 -9.86 14.68
C ASN A 333 -26.41 -10.09 16.10
N GLU A 334 -27.71 -10.37 16.24
CA GLU A 334 -28.40 -10.53 17.53
C GLU A 334 -28.38 -11.97 18.08
N ASP A 335 -28.17 -13.00 17.26
CA ASP A 335 -28.32 -14.40 17.72
C ASP A 335 -27.05 -15.04 18.32
N VAL A 336 -25.98 -14.28 18.56
CA VAL A 336 -24.70 -14.80 19.12
C VAL A 336 -24.44 -14.23 20.50
N ALA A 337 -25.45 -14.25 21.37
CA ALA A 337 -25.27 -14.17 22.80
C ALA A 337 -25.38 -15.58 23.38
N THR A 338 -24.25 -16.27 23.54
CA THR A 338 -23.92 -17.13 24.71
C THR A 338 -22.68 -17.99 24.44
N VAL A 339 -21.89 -18.17 25.50
CA VAL A 339 -20.65 -18.96 25.61
C VAL A 339 -19.36 -18.25 25.18
N SER A 340 -19.13 -17.09 25.80
CA SER A 340 -17.76 -16.67 26.18
C SER A 340 -17.38 -17.42 27.45
N GLN A 341 -16.52 -18.45 27.41
CA GLN A 341 -15.64 -18.79 28.55
C GLN A 341 -14.36 -19.54 28.09
N TYR A 342 -13.25 -19.16 28.74
CA TYR A 342 -11.88 -19.74 28.76
C TYR A 342 -10.97 -19.51 27.54
N THR A 343 -9.80 -18.87 27.59
CA THR A 343 -9.01 -18.15 28.62
C THR A 343 -7.95 -17.32 27.88
N ASN A 344 -7.80 -16.04 28.22
CA ASN A 344 -6.53 -15.32 28.08
C ASN A 344 -6.16 -14.88 29.50
N SER A 345 -5.12 -15.49 30.05
CA SER A 345 -4.54 -15.09 31.34
C SER A 345 -3.24 -14.35 31.09
N ASN A 346 -3.15 -13.17 31.70
CA ASN A 346 -1.97 -12.34 31.96
C ASN A 346 -1.51 -11.53 30.73
N VAL A 347 -1.52 -10.21 30.74
CA VAL A 347 -0.96 -9.34 31.79
C VAL A 347 -1.84 -8.10 32.00
N THR A 348 -2.15 -7.87 33.27
CA THR A 348 -2.73 -6.66 33.86
C THR A 348 -1.75 -5.48 33.80
N SER A 349 -2.21 -4.34 33.32
CA SER A 349 -1.87 -3.04 33.92
C SER A 349 -3.13 -2.19 33.94
N SER A 350 -3.67 -2.06 35.14
CA SER A 350 -4.93 -1.42 35.48
C SER A 350 -4.96 0.04 35.05
N ALA A 351 -6.12 0.43 34.55
CA ALA A 351 -6.64 1.79 34.45
C ALA A 351 -6.77 2.40 35.89
N VAL A 352 -7.10 3.67 36.13
CA VAL A 352 -8.12 4.54 35.54
C VAL A 352 -7.82 5.97 35.99
N SER A 353 -8.05 6.93 35.09
CA SER A 353 -8.27 8.34 35.36
C SER A 353 -9.69 8.55 35.91
N ASP A 354 -9.77 9.13 37.10
CA ASP A 354 -10.99 9.59 37.76
C ASP A 354 -11.55 10.86 37.10
N SER A 355 -12.88 10.95 36.94
CA SER A 355 -13.58 12.24 36.84
C SER A 355 -15.09 12.10 37.07
N SER A 356 -15.65 13.17 37.67
CA SER A 356 -17.07 13.55 37.78
C SER A 356 -17.79 13.06 39.05
N THR A 357 -18.57 13.83 39.80
CA THR A 357 -18.80 15.27 40.00
C THR A 357 -19.77 15.38 41.20
N SER A 358 -19.59 16.43 42.01
CA SER A 358 -20.55 17.15 42.86
C SER A 358 -21.94 16.56 43.19
N GLU A 359 -22.29 16.53 44.49
CA GLU A 359 -23.44 17.29 45.03
C GLU A 359 -23.43 17.40 46.58
N SER A 360 -24.16 18.41 47.03
CA SER A 360 -24.23 19.20 48.28
C SER A 360 -24.53 18.54 49.65
N ALA A 361 -23.89 19.13 50.68
CA ALA A 361 -24.38 19.66 51.97
C ALA A 361 -25.25 18.80 52.94
N ASN A 362 -24.77 18.64 54.20
CA ASN A 362 -25.14 19.44 55.39
C ASN A 362 -24.99 18.67 56.72
N SER A 363 -24.43 19.34 57.75
CA SER A 363 -24.53 19.11 59.22
C SER A 363 -24.09 17.73 59.79
N SER A 364 -23.51 17.54 60.98
CA SER A 364 -23.17 18.37 62.15
C SER A 364 -22.42 17.48 63.17
N SER A 365 -21.75 18.12 64.12
CA SER A 365 -21.37 17.71 65.49
C SER A 365 -20.24 16.69 65.76
N ASP A 366 -19.26 17.20 66.53
CA ASP A 366 -18.51 16.63 67.67
C ASP A 366 -17.65 15.37 67.44
N ASN A 367 -16.45 15.19 67.99
CA ASN A 367 -15.88 15.69 69.25
C ASN A 367 -14.34 15.47 69.29
N SER A 368 -13.65 16.26 70.13
CA SER A 368 -12.39 16.01 70.88
C SER A 368 -11.14 15.49 70.14
N ALA A 369 -10.05 16.27 70.00
CA ALA A 369 -9.03 16.63 71.01
C ALA A 369 -8.00 15.51 71.32
N ASN A 370 -6.76 15.69 70.83
CA ASN A 370 -5.49 15.56 71.58
C ASN A 370 -4.33 16.03 70.66
N ALA A 371 -3.66 17.15 70.90
CA ALA A 371 -2.36 17.27 71.59
C ALA A 371 -1.35 16.16 71.21
N SER A 372 -0.09 16.42 70.85
CA SER A 372 0.85 17.44 71.30
C SER A 372 2.05 17.46 70.34
N ALA A 373 2.70 18.62 70.31
CA ALA A 373 3.94 18.93 69.63
C ALA A 373 5.17 18.10 70.08
N ASN A 374 6.13 17.94 69.17
CA ASN A 374 7.55 18.29 69.34
C ASN A 374 8.20 18.29 67.93
N SER A 375 8.66 19.40 67.34
CA SER A 375 9.99 20.04 67.51
C SER A 375 11.12 19.00 67.61
N THR A 376 12.13 18.94 66.74
CA THR A 376 13.09 20.00 66.36
C THR A 376 13.85 19.64 65.07
N SER A 377 14.34 20.68 64.40
CA SER A 377 15.42 20.73 63.39
C SER A 377 16.70 19.98 63.83
N THR A 378 17.69 19.64 63.00
CA THR A 378 18.57 20.47 62.13
C THR A 378 19.56 19.44 61.52
N SER A 379 19.71 19.30 60.20
CA SER A 379 20.73 19.92 59.32
C SER A 379 22.19 19.40 59.46
N ILE A 380 22.78 19.04 58.30
CA ILE A 380 24.21 19.05 57.91
C ILE A 380 25.06 17.88 58.42
N ASP A 381 25.64 17.05 57.52
CA ASP A 381 26.96 17.30 56.93
C ASP A 381 27.33 16.22 55.89
N SER A 382 28.46 16.50 55.25
CA SER A 382 28.97 16.15 53.95
C SER A 382 29.94 14.96 53.99
N SER A 383 30.29 14.49 52.78
CA SER A 383 31.57 13.85 52.41
C SER A 383 31.92 12.47 52.97
N ASN A 384 31.99 11.49 52.07
CA ASN A 384 33.27 11.09 51.45
C ASN A 384 33.06 10.44 50.08
#